data_AF-A0A946N1W3-F1
#
_entry.id   AF-A0A946N1W3-F1
#
_cell.length_a   1.000
_cell.length_b   1.000
_cell.length_c   1.000
_cell.angle_alpha   90.00
_cell.angle_beta   90.00
_cell.angle_gamma   90.00
#
_symmetry.space_group_name_H-M   'P 1'
#
loop_
_entity.id
_entity.type
_entity.pdbx_description
1 polymer ?
#
loop_
_entity_poly.entity_id
_entity_poly.type
_entity_poly.pdbx_seq_one_letter_code
_entity_poly.pdbx_strand_id
1 'polypeptide(L)' 'GGAYHSTYWVDPVEDLVVVYLTQIIPATGLDDHITLRNGIYQAIVD' A
#
# COMPACT_ATOMS: atom_id res chain seq x y z
N GLY A 1 -1.73 -2.42 -9.29
CA GLY A 1 -2.01 -3.79 -8.86
C GLY A 1 -1.29 -4.77 -9.78
N GLY A 2 -0.26 -5.45 -9.30
CA GLY A 2 0.34 -6.60 -10.01
C GLY A 2 -0.58 -7.83 -9.94
N ALA A 3 -0.27 -8.87 -10.72
CA ALA A 3 -1.10 -10.08 -10.85
C ALA A 3 -1.47 -10.74 -9.50
N TYR A 4 -0.64 -10.56 -8.48
CA TYR A 4 -0.79 -11.16 -7.15
C TYR A 4 -1.28 -10.19 -6.08
N HIS A 5 -2.01 -9.13 -6.46
CA HIS A 5 -2.54 -8.07 -5.58
C HIS A 5 -1.49 -7.10 -5.01
N SER A 6 -0.31 -7.02 -5.64
CA SER A 6 0.79 -6.15 -5.19
C SER A 6 0.59 -4.71 -5.66
N THR A 7 1.13 -3.72 -4.95
CA THR A 7 1.05 -2.31 -5.35
C THR A 7 2.31 -1.54 -4.95
N TYR A 8 2.53 -0.38 -5.56
CA TYR A 8 3.59 0.54 -5.21
C TYR A 8 3.15 1.98 -5.46
N TRP A 9 3.71 2.93 -4.73
CA TRP A 9 3.53 4.36 -5.01
C TRP A 9 4.70 5.18 -4.46
N VAL A 10 4.77 6.43 -4.91
CA VAL A 10 5.72 7.45 -4.46
C VAL A 10 4.92 8.65 -4.00
N ASP A 11 5.32 9.25 -2.88
CA ASP A 11 4.81 10.53 -2.39
C ASP A 11 5.99 11.49 -2.13
N PRO A 12 6.25 12.44 -3.03
CA PRO A 12 7.33 13.40 -2.86
C PRO A 12 7.12 14.42 -1.74
N VAL A 13 5.87 14.64 -1.29
CA VAL A 13 5.58 15.60 -0.21
C VAL A 13 6.10 15.05 1.12
N GLU A 14 5.94 13.74 1.32
CA GLU A 14 6.38 13.00 2.51
C GLU A 14 7.77 12.35 2.36
N ASP A 15 8.49 12.61 1.26
CA ASP A 15 9.74 11.90 0.88
C ASP A 15 9.65 10.36 1.02
N LEU A 16 8.53 9.80 0.55
CA LEU A 16 8.14 8.41 0.81
C LEU A 16 8.05 7.58 -0.48
N VAL A 17 8.57 6.35 -0.41
CA VAL A 17 8.34 5.30 -1.41
C VAL A 17 7.79 4.06 -0.71
N VAL A 18 6.69 3.51 -1.23
CA VAL A 18 6.10 2.28 -0.68
C VAL A 18 6.01 1.21 -1.76
N VAL A 19 6.45 0.01 -1.41
CA VAL A 19 6.33 -1.20 -2.22
C VAL A 19 5.65 -2.28 -1.36
N TYR A 20 4.43 -2.66 -1.72
CA TYR A 20 3.64 -3.66 -1.04
C TYR A 20 3.49 -4.90 -1.92
N LEU A 21 4.21 -5.97 -1.55
CA LEU A 21 4.24 -7.23 -2.27
C LEU A 21 3.34 -8.26 -1.57
N THR A 22 2.56 -8.96 -2.38
CA THR A 22 1.58 -9.96 -1.95
C THR A 22 1.62 -11.16 -2.91
N GLN A 23 1.11 -12.31 -2.47
CA GLN A 23 1.00 -13.55 -3.25
C GLN A 23 -0.44 -14.09 -3.16
N ILE A 24 -1.44 -13.26 -3.49
CA ILE A 24 -2.85 -13.58 -3.22
C ILE A 24 -3.68 -13.57 -4.51
N ILE A 25 -4.34 -14.71 -4.78
CA ILE A 25 -5.36 -14.89 -5.84
C ILE A 25 -6.40 -15.94 -5.35
N PRO A 26 -7.72 -15.66 -5.38
CA PRO A 26 -8.33 -14.38 -5.72
C PRO A 26 -8.19 -13.37 -4.57
N ALA A 27 -8.03 -12.09 -4.91
CA ALA A 27 -7.90 -11.00 -3.94
C ALA A 27 -9.19 -10.17 -3.77
N THR A 28 -10.30 -10.64 -4.30
CA THR A 28 -11.59 -9.95 -4.27
C THR A 28 -12.04 -9.70 -2.83
N GLY A 29 -12.32 -8.44 -2.48
CA GLY A 29 -12.84 -8.05 -1.16
C GLY A 29 -11.78 -7.71 -0.11
N LEU A 30 -10.48 -7.74 -0.44
CA LEU A 30 -9.43 -7.24 0.43
C LEU A 30 -9.36 -5.71 0.37
N ASP A 31 -9.27 -5.07 1.55
CA ASP A 31 -9.13 -3.62 1.74
C ASP A 31 -7.71 -3.22 2.20
N ASP A 32 -6.79 -4.18 2.21
CA ASP A 32 -5.41 -4.09 2.65
C ASP A 32 -4.65 -2.88 2.07
N HIS A 33 -4.88 -2.52 0.80
CA HIS A 33 -4.23 -1.35 0.18
C HIS A 33 -4.64 -0.03 0.86
N ILE A 34 -5.93 0.13 1.19
CA ILE A 34 -6.45 1.34 1.84
C ILE A 34 -6.00 1.36 3.29
N THR A 35 -6.14 0.23 3.98
CA THR A 35 -5.75 0.07 5.38
C THR A 35 -4.26 0.34 5.57
N LEU A 36 -3.39 -0.23 4.71
CA LEU A 36 -1.96 0.01 4.72
C LEU A 36 -1.64 1.49 4.48
N ARG A 37 -2.25 2.10 3.45
CA ARG A 37 -2.02 3.51 3.13
C ARG A 37 -2.37 4.39 4.33
N ASN A 38 -3.57 4.25 4.88
CA ASN A 38 -4.02 5.05 6.02
C ASN A 38 -3.10 4.87 7.23
N GLY A 39 -2.71 3.63 7.55
CA GLY A 39 -1.79 3.36 8.66
C GLY A 39 -0.40 3.96 8.47
N ILE A 40 0.13 3.95 7.23
CA ILE A 40 1.42 4.60 6.92
C ILE A 40 1.34 6.11 7.17
N TYR A 41 0.36 6.79 6.58
CA TYR A 41 0.24 8.26 6.77
C TYR A 41 -0.10 8.64 8.21
N GLN A 42 -0.88 7.84 8.94
CA GLN A 42 -1.13 8.07 10.36
C GLN A 42 0.12 7.90 11.24
N ALA A 43 1.10 7.11 10.80
CA ALA A 43 2.33 6.86 11.55
C ALA A 43 3.41 7.92 11.29
N ILE A 44 3.24 8.78 10.29
CA ILE A 44 4.10 9.94 10.07
C ILE A 44 3.74 10.98 11.13
N VAL A 45 4.70 11.27 12.02
CA VAL A 45 4.55 12.26 13.11
C VAL A 45 5.54 13.38 12.83
N ASP A 46 5.01 14.55 12.47
CA ASP A 46 5.75 15.81 12.33
C ASP A 46 5.62 16.69 13.58
#